data_AF-A0A9Q3CC36-F1
#
_entry.id   AF-A0A9Q3CC36-F1
#
_cell.length_a   1.000
_cell.length_b   1.000
_cell.length_c   1.000
_cell.angle_alpha   90.00
_cell.angle_beta   90.00
_cell.angle_gamma   90.00
#
_symmetry.space_group_name_H-M   'P 1'
#
loop_
_entity.id
_entity.type
_entity.pdbx_description
1 polymer ?
#
loop_
_entity_poly.entity_id
_entity_poly.type
_entity_poly.pdbx_seq_one_letter_code
_entity_poly.pdbx_strand_id
1 'polypeptide(L)'
;MSFENDKYSVEKDPYGWCLRQSKRLKAIDPQMKIQMRDHKLLTEIPGELNHAINCICNRSFTLDEISKTLEDVRKRTNIGKNPYIKATVSKRNSL
;
A
#
# COMPACT_ATOMS: atom_id res chain seq x y z
N MET A 1 14.20 14.31 -6.56
CA MET A 1 13.60 13.39 -5.58
C MET A 1 12.64 12.48 -6.34
N SER A 2 13.04 11.24 -6.60
CA SER A 2 12.33 10.35 -7.52
C SER A 2 11.00 9.93 -6.93
N PHE A 3 9.92 10.21 -7.67
CA PHE A 3 8.52 10.10 -7.26
C PHE A 3 8.03 8.64 -7.10
N GLU A 4 8.81 7.65 -7.55
CA GLU A 4 8.31 6.33 -7.96
C GLU A 4 8.50 5.17 -6.96
N ASN A 5 9.10 5.39 -5.77
CA ASN A 5 9.58 4.26 -4.94
C ASN A 5 8.99 4.13 -3.52
N ASP A 6 7.99 4.91 -3.12
CA ASP A 6 7.41 4.76 -1.75
C ASP A 6 6.24 3.77 -1.71
N LYS A 7 6.46 2.56 -2.25
CA LYS A 7 5.52 1.45 -2.11
C LYS A 7 5.36 1.06 -0.65
N TYR A 8 4.18 0.55 -0.31
CA TYR A 8 3.93 0.01 1.02
C TYR A 8 4.87 -1.18 1.31
N SER A 9 5.42 -1.23 2.52
CA SER A 9 6.23 -2.34 3.03
C SER A 9 5.68 -2.74 4.39
N VAL A 10 5.67 -4.04 4.69
CA VAL A 10 5.19 -4.60 5.96
C VAL A 10 6.00 -4.17 7.18
N GLU A 11 7.20 -3.62 6.96
CA GLU A 11 8.06 -3.04 7.99
C GLU A 11 7.67 -1.59 8.33
N LYS A 12 6.87 -0.93 7.48
CA LYS A 12 6.40 0.44 7.70
C LYS A 12 5.10 0.45 8.51
N ASP A 13 4.90 1.52 9.27
CA ASP A 13 3.62 1.79 9.94
C ASP A 13 2.50 1.99 8.89
N PRO A 14 1.44 1.15 8.89
CA PRO A 14 0.35 1.23 7.91
C PRO A 14 -0.33 2.58 7.89
N TYR A 15 -0.70 3.09 9.06
CA TYR A 15 -1.42 4.35 9.19
C TYR A 15 -0.55 5.53 8.74
N GLY A 16 0.69 5.59 9.22
CA GLY A 16 1.65 6.61 8.82
C GLY A 16 1.97 6.59 7.33
N TRP A 17 2.07 5.41 6.70
CA TRP A 17 2.27 5.32 5.25
C TRP A 17 1.03 5.82 4.48
N CYS A 18 -0.17 5.39 4.86
CA CYS A 18 -1.42 5.85 4.26
C CYS A 18 -1.57 7.37 4.35
N LEU A 19 -1.29 7.95 5.53
CA LEU A 19 -1.32 9.41 5.72
C LEU A 19 -0.33 10.14 4.83
N ARG A 20 0.91 9.64 4.71
CA ARG A 20 1.93 10.24 3.83
C ARG A 20 1.49 10.19 2.37
N GLN A 21 1.03 9.03 1.87
CA GLN A 21 0.55 8.92 0.49
C GLN A 21 -0.68 9.80 0.23
N SER A 22 -1.62 9.87 1.17
CA SER A 22 -2.80 10.72 1.06
C SER A 22 -2.44 12.21 0.98
N LYS A 23 -1.51 12.67 1.82
CA LYS A 23 -0.96 14.04 1.74
C LYS A 23 -0.26 14.29 0.40
N ARG A 24 0.51 13.31 -0.10
CA ARG A 24 1.18 13.40 -1.40
C ARG A 24 0.20 13.47 -2.56
N LEU A 25 -0.81 12.60 -2.59
CA LEU A 25 -1.85 12.59 -3.63
C LEU A 25 -2.62 13.92 -3.63
N LYS A 26 -2.93 14.46 -2.44
CA LYS A 26 -3.57 15.78 -2.31
C LYS A 26 -2.67 16.94 -2.74
N ALA A 27 -1.35 16.81 -2.59
CA ALA A 27 -0.39 17.82 -3.06
C ALA A 27 -0.23 17.78 -4.59
N ILE A 28 -0.32 16.59 -5.19
CA ILE A 28 -0.27 16.39 -6.66
C ILE A 28 -1.56 16.87 -7.30
N ASP A 29 -2.70 16.55 -6.70
CA ASP A 29 -4.03 16.94 -7.18
C ASP A 29 -4.90 17.38 -5.99
N PRO A 30 -4.94 18.70 -5.71
CA PRO A 30 -5.74 19.26 -4.63
C PRO A 30 -7.25 19.08 -4.80
N GLN A 31 -7.72 18.87 -6.03
CA GLN A 31 -9.14 18.69 -6.36
C GLN A 31 -9.56 17.21 -6.39
N MET A 32 -8.63 16.30 -6.10
CA MET A 32 -8.89 14.86 -6.09
C MET A 32 -10.01 14.50 -5.09
N LYS A 33 -11.03 13.80 -5.59
CA LYS A 33 -12.09 13.24 -4.75
C LYS A 33 -11.53 12.18 -3.80
N ILE A 34 -12.06 12.13 -2.57
CA ILE A 34 -11.65 11.18 -1.53
C ILE A 34 -11.64 9.73 -2.05
N GLN A 35 -12.71 9.32 -2.74
CA GLN A 35 -12.83 7.97 -3.32
C GLN A 35 -11.72 7.66 -4.34
N MET A 36 -11.36 8.66 -5.16
CA MET A 36 -10.32 8.51 -6.18
C MET A 36 -8.92 8.47 -5.55
N ARG A 37 -8.71 9.27 -4.49
CA ARG A 37 -7.49 9.24 -3.67
C ARG A 37 -7.30 7.87 -3.03
N ASP A 38 -8.35 7.35 -2.40
CA ASP A 38 -8.29 6.08 -1.69
C ASP A 38 -8.07 4.92 -2.66
N HIS A 39 -8.67 4.97 -3.86
CA HIS A 39 -8.39 4.02 -4.94
C HIS A 39 -6.93 4.08 -5.43
N LYS A 40 -6.39 5.29 -5.66
CA LYS A 40 -4.96 5.46 -6.04
C LYS A 40 -4.01 5.01 -4.93
N LEU A 41 -4.38 5.18 -3.67
CA LEU A 41 -3.57 4.71 -2.55
C LEU A 41 -3.48 3.18 -2.54
N LEU A 42 -4.57 2.48 -2.85
CA LEU A 42 -4.59 1.02 -2.99
C LEU A 42 -3.72 0.52 -4.17
N THR A 43 -3.63 1.27 -5.27
CA THR A 43 -2.76 0.87 -6.39
C THR A 43 -1.27 0.93 -6.05
N GLU A 44 -0.87 1.70 -5.04
CA GLU A 44 0.51 1.75 -4.53
C GLU A 44 0.85 0.60 -3.56
N ILE A 45 -0.15 -0.22 -3.20
CA ILE A 45 0.02 -1.41 -2.35
C ILE A 45 0.35 -2.61 -3.26
N PRO A 46 1.41 -3.38 -2.97
CA PRO A 46 1.85 -4.45 -3.84
C PRO A 46 0.89 -5.65 -3.85
N GLY A 47 0.46 -6.05 -5.05
CA GLY A 47 -0.04 -7.39 -5.41
C GLY A 47 -0.93 -8.06 -4.36
N GLU A 48 -0.40 -9.08 -3.69
CA GLU A 48 -1.13 -9.91 -2.72
C GLU A 48 -1.74 -9.12 -1.55
N LEU A 49 -1.10 -8.03 -1.11
CA LEU A 49 -1.67 -7.15 -0.08
C LEU A 49 -2.87 -6.37 -0.60
N ASN A 50 -2.79 -5.84 -1.82
CA ASN A 50 -3.93 -5.18 -2.46
C ASN A 50 -5.08 -6.18 -2.69
N HIS A 51 -4.76 -7.41 -3.11
CA HIS A 51 -5.76 -8.47 -3.27
C HIS A 51 -6.44 -8.83 -1.94
N ALA A 52 -5.65 -9.03 -0.87
CA ALA A 52 -6.19 -9.31 0.46
C ALA A 52 -7.11 -8.20 0.97
N ILE A 53 -6.72 -6.93 0.80
CA ILE A 53 -7.56 -5.79 1.18
C ILE A 53 -8.87 -5.76 0.38
N ASN A 54 -8.82 -6.00 -0.93
CA ASN A 54 -10.02 -6.07 -1.78
C ASN A 54 -10.91 -7.28 -1.47
N CYS A 55 -10.36 -8.40 -1.02
CA CYS A 55 -11.13 -9.55 -0.56
C CYS A 55 -11.82 -9.32 0.78
N ILE A 56 -11.20 -8.55 1.68
CA ILE A 56 -11.72 -8.28 3.02
C ILE A 56 -12.79 -7.18 3.00
N CYS A 57 -12.67 -6.19 2.12
CA CYS A 57 -13.49 -5.00 2.16
C CYS A 57 -14.37 -4.85 0.91
N ASN A 58 -15.68 -4.73 1.12
CA ASN A 58 -16.66 -4.54 0.05
C ASN A 58 -16.83 -3.05 -0.30
N ARG A 59 -16.14 -2.60 -1.35
CA ARG A 59 -16.58 -1.56 -2.30
C ARG A 59 -16.60 -0.07 -1.92
N SER A 60 -16.11 0.39 -0.78
CA SER A 60 -15.68 1.79 -0.61
C SER A 60 -14.76 1.88 0.59
N PHE A 61 -13.52 2.29 0.36
CA PHE A 61 -12.52 2.34 1.41
C PHE A 61 -12.31 3.77 1.86
N THR A 62 -12.33 3.98 3.17
CA THR A 62 -11.74 5.17 3.77
C THR A 62 -10.28 4.90 4.16
N LEU A 63 -9.49 5.97 4.31
CA LEU A 63 -8.08 5.87 4.71
C LEU A 63 -7.86 5.10 6.02
N ASP A 64 -8.77 5.23 6.97
CA ASP A 64 -8.75 4.50 8.25
C ASP A 64 -9.01 3.00 8.04
N GLU A 65 -9.98 2.65 7.20
CA GLU A 65 -10.27 1.25 6.87
C GLU A 65 -9.10 0.59 6.14
N ILE A 66 -8.46 1.28 5.19
CA ILE A 66 -7.26 0.77 4.51
C ILE A 66 -6.15 0.49 5.52
N SER A 67 -5.91 1.45 6.43
CA SER A 67 -4.85 1.34 7.44
C SER A 67 -5.10 0.19 8.42
N LYS A 68 -6.36 0.04 8.88
CA LYS A 68 -6.77 -1.02 9.79
C LYS A 68 -6.70 -2.39 9.13
N THR A 69 -7.12 -2.50 7.87
CA THR A 69 -7.02 -3.76 7.11
C THR A 69 -5.57 -4.12 6.81
N LEU A 70 -4.72 -3.14 6.51
CA LEU A 70 -3.27 -3.38 6.37
C LEU A 70 -2.64 -3.89 7.67
N GLU A 71 -3.05 -3.33 8.82
CA GLU A 71 -2.60 -3.80 10.13
C GLU A 71 -3.10 -5.22 10.43
N ASP A 72 -4.36 -5.53 10.12
CA ASP A 72 -4.95 -6.85 10.30
C ASP A 72 -4.27 -7.89 9.41
N VAL A 73 -4.07 -7.59 8.12
CA VAL A 73 -3.33 -8.45 7.18
C VAL A 73 -1.88 -8.65 7.66
N ARG A 74 -1.20 -7.58 8.12
CA ARG A 74 0.15 -7.68 8.70
C ARG A 74 0.21 -8.58 9.93
N LYS A 75 -0.83 -8.56 10.78
CA LYS A 75 -0.90 -9.38 12.01
C LYS A 75 -1.26 -10.84 11.72
N ARG A 76 -2.17 -11.08 10.78
CA ARG A 76 -2.72 -12.41 10.46
C ARG A 76 -1.91 -13.18 9.42
N THR A 77 -1.10 -12.49 8.63
CA THR A 77 -0.41 -13.10 7.48
C THR A 77 1.08 -12.80 7.47
N ASN A 78 1.88 -13.77 7.00
CA ASN A 78 3.28 -13.56 6.61
C ASN A 78 3.40 -12.99 5.18
N ILE A 79 2.30 -12.50 4.59
CA ILE A 79 2.30 -11.87 3.27
C ILE A 79 3.18 -10.62 3.36
N GLY A 80 4.22 -10.55 2.53
CA GLY A 80 5.26 -9.52 2.58
C GLY A 80 6.43 -9.77 3.57
N LYS A 81 6.30 -10.71 4.51
CA LYS A 81 7.42 -11.24 5.33
C LYS A 81 8.15 -12.42 4.67
N ASN A 82 7.64 -12.91 3.54
CA ASN A 82 8.20 -14.07 2.86
C ASN A 82 9.61 -13.74 2.29
N PRO A 83 10.70 -14.38 2.77
CA PRO A 83 12.06 -14.13 2.28
C PRO A 83 12.24 -14.43 0.78
N TYR A 84 11.31 -15.18 0.15
CA TYR A 84 11.35 -15.45 -1.27
C TYR A 84 11.00 -14.25 -2.18
N ILE A 85 10.36 -13.19 -1.67
CA ILE A 85 10.13 -11.94 -2.44
C ILE A 85 11.41 -11.08 -2.51
N LYS A 86 12.31 -11.19 -1.50
CA LYS A 86 13.64 -10.54 -1.58
C LYS A 86 14.52 -11.17 -2.67
N ALA A 87 14.33 -12.46 -2.97
CA ALA A 87 15.13 -13.18 -3.95
C ALA A 87 14.84 -12.79 -5.42
N THR A 88 13.62 -12.33 -5.74
CA THR A 88 13.26 -11.93 -7.12
C THR A 88 13.68 -10.49 -7.46
N VAL A 89 13.84 -9.61 -6.47
CA VAL A 89 14.40 -8.26 -6.69
C VAL A 89 15.92 -8.30 -6.74
N SER A 90 16.57 -9.19 -5.99
CA SER A 90 18.04 -9.30 -6.02
C SER A 90 18.59 -9.91 -7.31
N LYS A 91 17.81 -10.72 -8.05
CA LYS A 91 18.26 -11.34 -9.31
C LYS A 91 18.10 -10.48 -10.56
N ARG A 92 17.45 -9.30 -10.49
CA ARG A 92 17.31 -8.39 -11.64
C ARG A 92 18.38 -7.31 -11.73
N ASN A 93 19.25 -7.16 -10.73
CA ASN A 93 20.36 -6.19 -10.73
C ASN A 93 21.75 -6.86 -10.85
N SER A 94 21.83 -8.05 -11.44
CA SER A 94 23.11 -8.76 -11.62
C SER A 94 23.33 -9.30 -13.04
N LEU A 95 22.71 -8.70 -14.05
CA LEU A 95 23.04 -8.88 -15.46
C LEU A 95 23.12 -7.52 -16.15
#